data_AF-A0A363TBM0-F1
#
_entry.id   AF-A0A363TBM0-F1
#
_cell.length_a   1.000
_cell.length_b   1.000
_cell.length_c   1.000
_cell.angle_alpha   90.00
_cell.angle_beta   90.00
_cell.angle_gamma   90.00
#
_symmetry.space_group_name_H-M   'P 1'
#
loop_
_entity.id
_entity.type
_entity.pdbx_description
1 polymer ?
#
loop_
_entity_poly.entity_id
_entity_poly.type
_entity_poly.pdbx_seq_one_letter_code
_entity_poly.pdbx_strand_id
1 'polypeptide(L)'
;MTTLTQPLRDEHKELYPHIESLRQAGLAVHGNLTQASLEKIDEAYSFLTTHLLPHARAEEAALYPAVQKVMGSPHATATMSRDHVEVERLTQELAELRGTLQEGEIGAGKANELKRILYGLHTLVKVHFAKEEEVYLPLLDAGLTAEEAREMFDAMENAAGEAKAHIHVD
;
A
#
# COMPACT_ATOMS: atom_id res chain seq x y z
N MET A 1 13.31 -23.59 5.59
CA MET A 1 13.50 -23.68 4.13
C MET A 1 12.93 -22.41 3.55
N THR A 2 13.70 -21.70 2.72
CA THR A 2 13.22 -20.52 1.98
C THR A 2 12.11 -20.97 1.03
N THR A 3 10.94 -20.33 1.08
CA THR A 3 9.84 -20.63 0.15
C THR A 3 9.99 -19.82 -1.14
N LEU A 4 9.22 -20.16 -2.18
CA LEU A 4 9.30 -19.46 -3.47
C LEU A 4 8.99 -17.97 -3.33
N THR A 5 8.03 -17.63 -2.47
CA THR A 5 7.58 -16.26 -2.22
C THR A 5 8.34 -15.53 -1.11
N GLN A 6 9.43 -16.10 -0.56
CA GLN A 6 10.22 -15.43 0.49
C GLN A 6 10.67 -14.00 0.10
N PRO A 7 11.11 -13.71 -1.14
CA PRO A 7 11.48 -12.34 -1.51
C PRO A 7 10.35 -11.32 -1.29
N LEU A 8 9.09 -11.68 -1.58
CA LEU A 8 7.96 -10.78 -1.36
C LEU A 8 7.69 -10.56 0.14
N ARG A 9 7.83 -11.61 0.96
CA ARG A 9 7.71 -11.49 2.42
C ARG A 9 8.78 -10.59 3.01
N ASP A 10 10.00 -10.66 2.47
CA ASP A 10 11.09 -9.79 2.87
C ASP A 10 10.81 -8.33 2.45
N GLU A 11 10.29 -8.10 1.25
CA GLU A 11 9.82 -6.76 0.83
C GLU A 11 8.72 -6.23 1.76
N HIS A 12 7.70 -7.04 2.06
CA HIS A 12 6.61 -6.66 2.96
C HIS A 12 7.12 -6.30 4.36
N LYS A 13 8.11 -7.06 4.84
CA LYS A 13 8.79 -6.79 6.10
C LYS A 13 9.40 -5.39 6.16
N GLU A 14 10.01 -4.94 5.07
CA GLU A 14 10.59 -3.60 4.98
C GLU A 14 9.51 -2.50 4.85
N LEU A 15 8.31 -2.81 4.36
CA LEU A 15 7.19 -1.86 4.27
C LEU A 15 6.43 -1.68 5.60
N TYR A 16 6.40 -2.68 6.49
CA TYR A 16 5.64 -2.61 7.75
C TYR A 16 5.94 -1.37 8.63
N PRO A 17 7.20 -0.95 8.84
CA PRO A 17 7.50 0.28 9.58
C PRO A 17 6.85 1.52 8.97
N HIS A 18 6.76 1.58 7.64
CA HIS A 18 6.11 2.69 6.94
C HIS A 18 4.59 2.62 7.02
N ILE A 19 3.99 1.42 7.04
CA ILE A 19 2.55 1.28 7.32
C ILE A 19 2.22 1.83 8.71
N GLU A 20 3.06 1.56 9.71
CA GLU A 20 2.89 2.10 11.07
C GLU A 20 3.01 3.64 11.10
N SER A 21 3.79 4.24 10.19
CA SER A 21 3.92 5.69 10.07
C SER A 21 2.58 6.39 9.78
N LEU A 22 1.66 5.74 9.06
CA LEU A 22 0.30 6.24 8.80
C LEU A 22 -0.45 6.47 10.12
N ARG A 23 -0.32 5.53 11.07
CA ARG A 23 -0.92 5.66 12.40
C ARG A 23 -0.25 6.78 13.20
N GLN A 24 1.07 6.90 13.11
CA GLN A 24 1.83 7.97 13.77
C GLN A 24 1.44 9.36 13.25
N ALA A 25 1.24 9.50 11.93
CA ALA A 25 0.73 10.72 11.34
C ALA A 25 -0.68 11.06 11.89
N GLY A 26 -1.58 10.07 11.95
CA GLY A 26 -2.92 10.26 12.53
C GLY A 26 -2.89 10.69 14.00
N LEU A 27 -1.93 10.16 14.78
CA LEU A 27 -1.72 10.58 16.17
C LEU A 27 -1.22 12.02 16.29
N ALA A 28 -0.38 12.47 15.37
CA ALA A 28 0.19 13.81 15.35
C ALA A 28 -0.81 14.91 14.92
N VAL A 29 -2.00 14.53 14.46
CA VAL A 29 -3.08 15.47 14.12
C VAL A 29 -3.79 15.94 15.39
N HIS A 30 -3.66 17.23 15.69
CA HIS A 30 -4.36 17.90 16.80
C HIS A 30 -5.07 19.15 16.29
N GLY A 31 -5.81 19.85 17.16
CA GLY A 31 -6.43 21.14 16.82
C GLY A 31 -5.43 22.24 16.46
N ASN A 32 -4.14 22.02 16.71
CA ASN A 32 -3.03 22.85 16.24
C ASN A 32 -1.97 21.92 15.64
N LEU A 33 -1.58 22.17 14.38
CA LEU A 33 -0.54 21.43 13.69
C LEU A 33 0.81 22.13 13.87
N THR A 34 1.79 21.36 14.30
CA THR A 34 3.19 21.79 14.34
C THR A 34 3.90 21.41 13.04
N GLN A 35 5.06 22.01 12.76
CA GLN A 35 5.93 21.56 11.68
C GLN A 35 6.17 20.03 11.70
N ALA A 36 6.40 19.45 12.89
CA ALA A 36 6.58 18.00 13.03
C ALA A 36 5.31 17.19 12.70
N SER A 37 4.12 17.76 12.89
CA SER A 37 2.86 17.14 12.46
C SER A 37 2.76 17.11 10.93
N LEU A 38 3.15 18.21 10.27
CA LEU A 38 3.15 18.32 8.81
C LEU A 38 4.14 17.34 8.18
N GLU A 39 5.36 17.27 8.70
CA GLU A 39 6.40 16.33 8.25
C GLU A 39 5.93 14.88 8.30
N LYS A 40 5.25 14.47 9.39
CA LYS A 40 4.68 13.11 9.49
C LYS A 40 3.59 12.83 8.46
N ILE A 41 2.76 13.83 8.15
CA ILE A 41 1.71 13.69 7.13
C ILE A 41 2.35 13.61 5.74
N ASP A 42 3.39 14.39 5.48
CA ASP A 42 4.16 14.36 4.23
C ASP A 42 4.90 13.03 4.05
N GLU A 43 5.54 12.51 5.10
CA GLU A 43 6.18 11.18 5.11
C GLU A 43 5.17 10.07 4.79
N ALA A 44 4.01 10.10 5.46
CA ALA A 44 2.92 9.15 5.20
C ALA A 44 2.45 9.20 3.75
N TYR A 45 2.22 10.41 3.21
CA TYR A 45 1.82 10.60 1.82
C TYR A 45 2.89 10.15 0.81
N SER A 46 4.16 10.46 1.10
CA SER A 46 5.30 10.04 0.29
C SER A 46 5.40 8.52 0.24
N PHE A 47 5.28 7.83 1.38
CA PHE A 47 5.25 6.38 1.43
C PHE A 47 4.14 5.79 0.54
N LEU A 48 2.91 6.31 0.68
CA LEU A 48 1.76 5.82 -0.10
C LEU A 48 2.01 5.93 -1.60
N THR A 49 2.51 7.08 -2.05
CA THR A 49 2.65 7.39 -3.47
C THR A 49 3.89 6.79 -4.11
N THR A 50 5.02 6.77 -3.40
CA THR A 50 6.32 6.36 -3.99
C THR A 50 6.66 4.89 -3.76
N HIS A 51 6.02 4.24 -2.78
CA HIS A 51 6.25 2.84 -2.44
C HIS A 51 4.99 1.99 -2.54
N LEU A 52 3.94 2.31 -1.77
CA LEU A 52 2.79 1.41 -1.64
C LEU A 52 1.97 1.27 -2.92
N LEU A 53 1.58 2.38 -3.55
CA LEU A 53 0.76 2.35 -4.77
C LEU A 53 1.51 1.71 -5.97
N PRO A 54 2.81 1.98 -6.20
CA PRO A 54 3.59 1.24 -7.19
C PRO A 54 3.64 -0.27 -6.93
N HIS A 55 3.79 -0.67 -5.67
CA HIS A 55 3.76 -2.07 -5.27
C HIS A 55 2.39 -2.71 -5.57
N ALA A 56 1.30 -2.09 -5.12
CA ALA A 56 -0.07 -2.55 -5.40
C ALA A 56 -0.35 -2.74 -6.91
N ARG A 57 0.14 -1.81 -7.74
CA ARG A 57 0.02 -1.92 -9.21
C ARG A 57 0.82 -3.10 -9.78
N ALA A 58 1.99 -3.39 -9.22
CA ALA A 58 2.77 -4.56 -9.60
C ALA A 58 2.08 -5.88 -9.23
N GLU A 59 1.41 -5.92 -8.08
CA GLU A 59 0.60 -7.06 -7.66
C GLU A 59 -0.56 -7.32 -8.61
N GLU A 60 -1.32 -6.28 -8.97
CA GLU A 60 -2.42 -6.36 -9.95
C GLU A 60 -1.93 -6.88 -11.31
N ALA A 61 -0.76 -6.42 -11.76
CA ALA A 61 -0.22 -6.79 -13.06
C ALA A 61 0.33 -8.22 -13.12
N ALA A 62 0.85 -8.76 -12.01
CA ALA A 62 1.64 -10.00 -12.03
C ALA A 62 1.26 -11.01 -10.94
N LEU A 63 1.16 -10.59 -9.67
CA LEU A 63 0.84 -11.49 -8.56
C LEU A 63 -0.59 -12.05 -8.67
N TYR A 64 -1.57 -11.18 -8.92
CA TYR A 64 -2.99 -11.56 -8.94
C TYR A 64 -3.35 -12.51 -10.08
N PRO A 65 -2.83 -12.34 -11.32
CA PRO A 65 -2.96 -13.37 -12.36
C PRO A 65 -2.43 -14.75 -11.93
N ALA A 66 -1.30 -14.80 -11.21
CA ALA A 66 -0.74 -16.07 -10.71
C ALA A 66 -1.68 -16.70 -9.66
N VAL A 67 -2.22 -15.91 -8.73
CA VAL A 67 -3.21 -16.38 -7.75
C VAL A 67 -4.47 -16.90 -8.44
N GLN A 68 -5.03 -16.15 -9.39
CA GLN A 68 -6.22 -16.57 -10.14
C GLN A 68 -5.99 -17.88 -10.89
N LYS A 69 -4.81 -18.07 -11.49
CA LYS A 69 -4.40 -19.31 -12.16
C LYS A 69 -4.35 -20.48 -11.17
N VAL A 70 -3.67 -20.33 -10.04
CA VAL A 70 -3.55 -21.40 -9.02
C VAL A 70 -4.92 -21.76 -8.42
N MET A 71 -5.78 -20.77 -8.17
CA MET A 71 -7.14 -21.00 -7.65
C MET A 71 -8.15 -21.46 -8.71
N GLY A 72 -7.80 -21.39 -10.00
CA GLY A 72 -8.71 -21.72 -11.11
C GLY A 72 -9.94 -20.79 -11.20
N SER A 73 -9.83 -19.55 -10.71
CA SER A 73 -10.95 -18.60 -10.66
C SER A 73 -10.52 -17.19 -11.03
N PRO A 74 -11.11 -16.56 -12.06
CA PRO A 74 -10.78 -15.18 -12.45
C PRO A 74 -11.22 -14.13 -11.43
N HIS A 75 -12.07 -14.49 -10.46
CA HIS A 75 -12.53 -13.58 -9.41
C HIS A 75 -11.83 -13.78 -8.07
N ALA A 76 -10.80 -14.65 -8.01
CA ALA A 76 -10.08 -14.99 -6.78
C ALA A 76 -9.49 -13.78 -6.04
N THR A 77 -9.14 -12.72 -6.78
CA THR A 77 -8.49 -11.51 -6.26
C THR A 77 -9.37 -10.27 -6.27
N ALA A 78 -10.64 -10.39 -6.67
CA ALA A 78 -11.52 -9.22 -6.86
C ALA A 78 -11.71 -8.39 -5.58
N THR A 79 -11.70 -9.04 -4.41
CA THR A 79 -11.78 -8.33 -3.11
C THR A 79 -10.49 -7.59 -2.78
N MET A 80 -9.34 -8.08 -3.22
CA MET A 80 -8.05 -7.42 -3.03
C MET A 80 -7.89 -6.22 -3.94
N SER A 81 -8.31 -6.35 -5.22
CA SER A 81 -8.38 -5.22 -6.14
C SER A 81 -9.32 -4.12 -5.65
N ARG A 82 -10.44 -4.47 -5.00
CA ARG A 82 -11.33 -3.46 -4.39
C ARG A 82 -10.63 -2.69 -3.26
N ASP A 83 -9.78 -3.34 -2.49
CA ASP A 83 -9.00 -2.65 -1.45
C ASP A 83 -8.02 -1.66 -2.07
N HIS A 84 -7.30 -2.04 -3.13
CA HIS A 84 -6.39 -1.13 -3.84
C HIS A 84 -7.12 0.13 -4.32
N VAL A 85 -8.32 -0.02 -4.89
CA VAL A 85 -9.18 1.12 -5.27
C VAL A 85 -9.49 2.02 -4.07
N GLU A 86 -9.74 1.46 -2.88
CA GLU A 86 -10.00 2.25 -1.68
C GLU A 86 -8.75 2.96 -1.17
N VAL A 87 -7.59 2.29 -1.20
CA VAL A 87 -6.30 2.86 -0.82
C VAL A 87 -5.96 4.05 -1.72
N GLU A 88 -6.13 3.92 -3.04
CA GLU A 88 -5.88 5.01 -4.00
C GLU A 88 -6.83 6.19 -3.75
N ARG A 89 -8.13 5.92 -3.55
CA ARG A 89 -9.14 6.94 -3.23
C ARG A 89 -8.80 7.71 -1.95
N LEU A 90 -8.48 7.01 -0.86
CA LEU A 90 -8.09 7.64 0.41
C LEU A 90 -6.75 8.38 0.31
N THR A 91 -5.82 7.91 -0.53
CA THR A 91 -4.54 8.60 -0.78
C THR A 91 -4.76 9.90 -1.55
N GLN A 92 -5.71 9.95 -2.49
CA GLN A 92 -6.10 11.18 -3.18
C GLN A 92 -6.75 12.18 -2.21
N GLU A 93 -7.68 11.75 -1.35
CA GLU A 93 -8.26 12.61 -0.31
C GLU A 93 -7.19 13.18 0.64
N LEU A 94 -6.18 12.37 0.99
CA LEU A 94 -5.04 12.83 1.79
C LEU A 94 -4.26 13.91 1.03
N ALA A 95 -4.00 13.72 -0.25
CA ALA A 95 -3.27 14.69 -1.09
C ALA A 95 -3.97 16.06 -1.09
N GLU A 96 -5.28 16.06 -1.30
CA GLU A 96 -6.11 17.28 -1.32
C GLU A 96 -6.07 18.01 0.02
N LEU A 97 -6.32 17.30 1.13
CA LEU A 97 -6.30 17.93 2.46
C LEU A 97 -4.92 18.46 2.81
N ARG A 98 -3.88 17.66 2.56
CA ARG A 98 -2.47 18.01 2.79
C ARG A 98 -2.09 19.30 2.06
N GLY A 99 -2.53 19.48 0.81
CA GLY A 99 -2.30 20.70 0.03
C GLY A 99 -2.88 21.98 0.63
N THR A 100 -3.74 21.86 1.65
CA THR A 100 -4.34 23.01 2.38
C THR A 100 -3.80 23.20 3.79
N LEU A 101 -2.82 22.39 4.22
CA LEU A 101 -2.28 22.44 5.57
C LEU A 101 -1.15 23.47 5.67
N GLN A 102 -1.09 24.10 6.83
CA GLN A 102 -0.01 24.99 7.27
C GLN A 102 0.10 24.87 8.79
N GLU A 103 1.21 25.35 9.36
CA GLU A 103 1.37 25.39 10.80
C GLU A 103 0.28 26.23 11.46
N GLY A 104 -0.18 25.81 12.64
CA GLY A 104 -1.17 26.52 13.43
C GLY A 104 -2.51 25.79 13.55
N GLU A 105 -3.54 26.55 13.94
CA GLU A 105 -4.84 25.98 14.28
C GLU A 105 -5.57 25.41 13.07
N ILE A 106 -6.09 24.19 13.24
CA ILE A 106 -7.01 23.56 12.30
C ILE A 106 -8.34 23.29 13.00
N GLY A 107 -9.44 23.56 12.30
CA GLY A 107 -10.76 23.27 12.82
C GLY A 107 -10.96 21.77 13.08
N ALA A 108 -11.74 21.43 14.12
CA ALA A 108 -11.98 20.04 14.54
C ALA A 108 -12.48 19.13 13.40
N GLY A 109 -13.25 19.67 12.45
CA GLY A 109 -13.70 18.93 11.26
C GLY A 109 -12.53 18.47 10.39
N LYS A 110 -11.58 19.36 10.07
CA LYS A 110 -10.39 19.03 9.27
C LYS A 110 -9.48 18.04 10.02
N ALA A 111 -9.30 18.23 11.32
CA ALA A 111 -8.52 17.32 12.16
C ALA A 111 -9.12 15.91 12.18
N ASN A 112 -10.45 15.81 12.32
CA ASN A 112 -11.14 14.52 12.32
C ASN A 112 -11.06 13.83 10.96
N GLU A 113 -11.13 14.59 9.87
CA GLU A 113 -11.05 14.03 8.52
C GLU A 113 -9.65 13.48 8.20
N LEU A 114 -8.59 14.20 8.55
CA LEU A 114 -7.21 13.69 8.45
C LEU A 114 -7.04 12.39 9.25
N LYS A 115 -7.56 12.33 10.47
CA LYS A 115 -7.51 11.12 11.30
C LYS A 115 -8.28 9.96 10.69
N ARG A 116 -9.48 10.21 10.16
CA ARG A 116 -10.31 9.21 9.47
C ARG A 116 -9.52 8.57 8.34
N ILE A 117 -8.89 9.38 7.50
CA ILE A 117 -8.11 8.91 6.35
C ILE A 117 -6.87 8.14 6.81
N LEU A 118 -6.06 8.72 7.69
CA LEU A 118 -4.78 8.12 8.13
C LEU A 118 -4.97 6.80 8.89
N TYR A 119 -5.94 6.74 9.80
CA TYR A 119 -6.25 5.48 10.51
C TYR A 119 -6.96 4.46 9.63
N GLY A 120 -7.79 4.92 8.68
CA GLY A 120 -8.42 4.08 7.67
C GLY A 120 -7.39 3.40 6.79
N LEU A 121 -6.46 4.17 6.21
CA LEU A 121 -5.34 3.68 5.42
C LEU A 121 -4.46 2.71 6.22
N HIS A 122 -4.05 3.07 7.44
CA HIS A 122 -3.26 2.18 8.29
C HIS A 122 -3.92 0.82 8.48
N THR A 123 -5.21 0.82 8.84
CA THR A 123 -5.93 -0.42 9.15
C THR A 123 -6.17 -1.26 7.89
N LEU A 124 -6.59 -0.60 6.80
CA LEU A 124 -6.86 -1.26 5.52
C LEU A 124 -5.59 -1.91 4.97
N VAL A 125 -4.49 -1.16 4.87
CA VAL A 125 -3.22 -1.66 4.33
C VAL A 125 -2.64 -2.77 5.20
N LYS A 126 -2.72 -2.64 6.52
CA LYS A 126 -2.26 -3.69 7.43
C LYS A 126 -3.01 -5.00 7.25
N VAL A 127 -4.34 -4.95 7.11
CA VAL A 127 -5.16 -6.15 6.86
C VAL A 127 -4.94 -6.68 5.45
N HIS A 128 -4.70 -5.80 4.48
CA HIS A 128 -4.36 -6.17 3.11
C HIS A 128 -3.12 -7.06 3.05
N PHE A 129 -2.02 -6.60 3.65
CA PHE A 129 -0.75 -7.35 3.70
C PHE A 129 -0.91 -8.69 4.43
N ALA A 130 -1.67 -8.72 5.53
CA ALA A 130 -1.96 -9.97 6.23
C ALA A 130 -2.68 -10.98 5.32
N LYS A 131 -3.64 -10.54 4.50
CA LYS A 131 -4.32 -11.45 3.55
C LYS A 131 -3.35 -12.01 2.51
N GLU A 132 -2.43 -11.21 2.00
CA GLU A 132 -1.44 -11.70 1.04
C GLU A 132 -0.49 -12.69 1.70
N GLU A 133 0.08 -12.33 2.84
CA GLU A 133 1.06 -13.15 3.55
C GLU A 133 0.49 -14.46 4.09
N GLU A 134 -0.76 -14.45 4.57
CA GLU A 134 -1.39 -15.59 5.22
C GLU A 134 -2.21 -16.46 4.24
N VAL A 135 -2.69 -15.90 3.13
CA VAL A 135 -3.58 -16.61 2.20
C VAL A 135 -2.92 -16.81 0.84
N TYR A 136 -2.47 -15.76 0.17
CA TYR A 136 -1.98 -15.88 -1.21
C TYR A 136 -0.57 -16.43 -1.31
N LEU A 137 0.37 -15.95 -0.51
CA LEU A 137 1.76 -16.42 -0.60
C LEU A 137 1.93 -17.91 -0.26
N PRO A 138 1.27 -18.48 0.78
CA PRO A 138 1.31 -19.92 1.01
C PRO A 138 0.67 -20.73 -0.13
N LEU A 139 -0.39 -20.19 -0.75
CA LEU A 139 -1.04 -20.82 -1.90
C LEU A 139 -0.09 -20.86 -3.11
N LEU A 140 0.60 -19.75 -3.40
CA LEU A 140 1.59 -19.68 -4.48
C LEU A 140 2.80 -20.56 -4.21
N ASP A 141 3.28 -20.60 -2.97
CA ASP A 141 4.36 -21.51 -2.55
C ASP A 141 4.04 -22.99 -2.83
N ALA A 142 2.76 -23.36 -2.70
CA ALA A 142 2.29 -24.73 -2.98
C ALA A 142 1.93 -24.98 -4.45
N GLY A 143 1.55 -23.92 -5.18
CA GLY A 143 0.93 -24.02 -6.50
C GLY A 143 1.83 -23.66 -7.69
N LEU A 144 2.93 -22.94 -7.45
CA LEU A 144 3.85 -22.54 -8.51
C LEU A 144 5.07 -23.45 -8.60
N THR A 145 5.60 -23.57 -9.82
CA THR A 145 6.98 -23.99 -10.04
C THR A 145 7.96 -22.83 -9.78
N ALA A 146 9.23 -23.14 -9.58
CA ALA A 146 10.26 -22.11 -9.40
C ALA A 146 10.42 -21.19 -10.63
N GLU A 147 10.17 -21.71 -11.82
CA GLU A 147 10.19 -20.92 -13.07
C GLU A 147 9.03 -19.93 -13.11
N GLU A 148 7.81 -20.37 -12.84
CA GLU A 148 6.62 -19.49 -12.79
C GLU A 148 6.74 -18.43 -11.70
N ALA A 149 7.30 -18.78 -10.53
CA ALA A 149 7.56 -17.81 -9.47
C ALA A 149 8.57 -16.75 -9.91
N ARG A 150 9.64 -17.15 -10.61
CA ARG A 150 10.61 -16.20 -11.17
C ARG A 150 9.98 -15.27 -12.21
N GLU A 151 9.20 -15.81 -13.14
CA GLU A 151 8.50 -15.01 -14.15
C GLU A 151 7.53 -14.01 -13.52
N MET A 152 6.82 -14.42 -12.46
CA MET A 152 5.94 -13.54 -11.69
C MET A 152 6.74 -12.38 -11.06
N PHE A 153 7.89 -12.67 -10.41
CA PHE A 153 8.73 -11.62 -9.83
C PHE A 153 9.33 -10.68 -10.88
N ASP A 154 9.81 -11.21 -12.00
CA ASP A 154 10.33 -10.40 -13.12
C ASP A 154 9.22 -9.45 -13.65
N ALA A 155 7.98 -9.94 -13.74
CA ALA A 155 6.83 -9.12 -14.14
C ALA A 155 6.46 -8.05 -13.10
N MET A 156 6.53 -8.38 -11.80
CA MET A 156 6.32 -7.41 -10.72
C MET A 156 7.36 -6.29 -10.75
N GLU A 157 8.65 -6.62 -10.92
CA GLU A 157 9.72 -5.62 -10.97
C GLU A 157 9.52 -4.64 -12.14
N ASN A 158 9.20 -5.17 -13.32
CA ASN A 158 8.91 -4.35 -14.50
C ASN A 158 7.71 -3.41 -14.26
N ALA A 159 6.59 -3.94 -13.74
CA ALA A 159 5.39 -3.15 -13.46
C ALA A 159 5.64 -2.07 -12.40
N ALA A 160 6.41 -2.38 -11.34
CA ALA A 160 6.79 -1.41 -10.33
C ALA A 160 7.69 -0.29 -10.90
N GLY A 161 8.60 -0.65 -11.82
CA GLY A 161 9.45 0.30 -12.54
C GLY A 161 8.64 1.28 -13.39
N GLU A 162 7.68 0.77 -14.18
CA GLU A 162 6.77 1.58 -15.00
C GLU A 162 5.90 2.51 -14.13
N ALA A 163 5.33 1.99 -13.04
CA ALA A 163 4.51 2.78 -12.12
C ALA A 163 5.29 3.95 -11.50
N LYS A 164 6.56 3.75 -11.15
CA LYS A 164 7.43 4.81 -10.61
C LYS A 164 7.81 5.86 -11.66
N ALA A 165 7.98 5.45 -12.93
CA ALA A 165 8.28 6.36 -14.03
C ALA A 165 7.11 7.30 -14.34
N HIS A 166 5.87 6.83 -14.26
CA HIS A 166 4.67 7.65 -14.49
C HIS A 166 4.44 8.73 -13.43
N ILE A 167 4.90 8.53 -12.19
CA ILE A 167 4.76 9.53 -11.10
C ILE A 167 5.65 10.78 -11.33
N HIS A 168 6.69 10.69 -12.16
CA HIS A 168 7.63 11.79 -12.39
C HIS A 168 7.27 12.68 -13.60
N VAL A 169 6.13 12.44 -14.25
CA VAL A 169 5.76 13.12 -15.52
C VAL A 169 4.51 14.01 -15.38
N ASP A 170 3.78 13.94 -14.27
CA ASP A 170 2.60 14.76 -13.95
C ASP A 170 2.89 15.81 -12.87
#